data_AF-A0AAV3XU17-F1
#
_entry.id   AF-A0AAV3XU17-F1
#
_cell.length_a   1.000
_cell.length_b   1.000
_cell.length_c   1.000
_cell.angle_alpha   90.00
_cell.angle_beta   90.00
_cell.angle_gamma   90.00
#
_symmetry.space_group_name_H-M   'P 1'
#
loop_
_entity.id
_entity.type
_entity.pdbx_description
1 polymer ?
#
loop_
_entity_poly.entity_id
_entity_poly.type
_entity_poly.pdbx_seq_one_letter_code
_entity_poly.pdbx_strand_id
1 'polypeptide(L)'
;MQVRQRGNRLCLRATLPPQPGSEDKKPHQQHIALGVYANPAEFKRAKAEAIVVGGLLACKEFSWEPYLKDNSVSATAKTCREWAEEFEKDYFTRRV
;
A
#
# COMPACT_ATOMS: atom_id res chain seq x y z
N MET A 1 15.48 7.89 4.62
CA MET A 1 14.38 6.90 4.67
C MET A 1 14.30 6.25 6.04
N GLN A 2 13.11 5.88 6.51
CA GLN A 2 12.92 5.18 7.79
C GLN A 2 11.99 3.98 7.61
N VAL A 3 12.35 2.81 8.15
CA VAL A 3 11.45 1.66 8.25
C VAL A 3 10.54 1.88 9.47
N ARG A 4 9.22 1.85 9.26
CA ARG A 4 8.19 1.93 10.30
C ARG A 4 7.46 0.58 10.36
N GLN A 5 7.06 0.19 11.55
CA GLN A 5 6.10 -0.89 11.74
C GLN A 5 4.70 -0.28 11.86
N ARG A 6 3.75 -0.76 11.05
CA ARG A 6 2.32 -0.49 11.22
C ARG A 6 1.62 -1.82 11.51
N GLY A 7 1.25 -2.02 12.77
CA GLY A 7 0.68 -3.30 13.22
C GLY A 7 1.67 -4.44 13.01
N ASN A 8 1.26 -5.45 12.24
CA ASN A 8 2.11 -6.61 11.94
C ASN A 8 2.90 -6.49 10.62
N ARG A 9 2.86 -5.34 9.94
CA ARG A 9 3.51 -5.12 8.64
C ARG A 9 4.56 -4.02 8.71
N LEU A 10 5.59 -4.11 7.88
CA LEU A 10 6.62 -3.08 7.74
C LEU A 10 6.32 -2.17 6.53
N CYS A 11 6.58 -0.89 6.71
CA CYS A 11 6.44 0.13 5.69
C CYS A 11 7.64 1.07 5.67
N LEU A 12 7.98 1.58 4.48
CA LEU A 12 9.01 2.58 4.30
C LEU A 12 8.38 3.98 4.33
N ARG A 13 8.91 4.85 5.19
CA ARG A 13 8.55 6.26 5.22
C ARG A 13 9.65 7.10 4.60
N ALA A 14 9.30 7.88 3.59
CA ALA A 14 10.23 8.75 2.88
C ALA A 14 9.51 9.93 2.22
N THR A 15 10.25 10.98 1.88
CA THR A 15 9.75 12.03 0.98
C THR A 15 9.92 11.52 -0.44
N LEU A 16 8.81 11.27 -1.13
CA LEU A 16 8.79 10.66 -2.45
C LEU A 16 8.12 11.62 -3.45
N PRO A 17 8.44 11.50 -4.75
CA PRO A 17 7.65 12.17 -5.77
C PRO A 17 6.19 11.71 -5.70
N PRO A 18 5.24 12.56 -6.08
CA PRO A 18 3.83 12.21 -6.01
C PRO A 18 3.51 10.94 -6.80
N GLN A 19 2.55 10.17 -6.28
CA GLN A 19 2.12 8.92 -6.89
C GLN A 19 1.38 9.22 -8.21
N PRO A 20 1.60 8.45 -9.29
CA PRO A 20 0.82 8.60 -10.51
C PRO A 20 -0.67 8.33 -10.21
N GLY A 21 -1.50 9.35 -10.41
CA GLY A 21 -2.94 9.33 -10.08
C GLY A 21 -3.33 10.06 -8.80
N SER A 22 -2.38 10.61 -8.04
CA SER A 22 -2.68 11.49 -6.90
C SER A 22 -2.90 12.94 -7.37
N GLU A 23 -3.83 13.66 -6.73
CA GLU A 23 -4.06 15.10 -6.99
C GLU A 23 -2.87 15.97 -6.58
N ASP A 24 -2.03 15.47 -5.68
CA ASP A 24 -0.87 16.20 -5.16
C ASP A 24 0.25 16.26 -6.19
N LYS A 25 0.68 17.47 -6.56
CA LYS A 25 1.77 17.71 -7.52
C LYS A 25 3.15 17.90 -6.87
N LYS A 26 3.22 17.94 -5.54
CA LYS A 26 4.44 18.23 -4.79
C LYS A 26 4.99 16.97 -4.11
N PRO A 27 6.33 16.81 -4.03
CA PRO A 27 6.94 15.78 -3.21
C PRO A 27 6.50 15.93 -1.75
N HIS A 28 6.04 14.86 -1.14
CA HIS A 28 5.60 14.85 0.25
C HIS A 28 6.00 13.56 0.95
N GLN A 29 5.87 13.54 2.27
CA GLN A 29 6.17 12.36 3.05
C GLN A 29 5.11 11.29 2.81
N GLN A 30 5.52 10.18 2.21
CA GLN A 30 4.67 9.06 1.85
C GLN A 30 5.14 7.76 2.51
N HIS A 31 4.22 6.79 2.52
CA HIS A 31 4.46 5.44 3.02
C HIS A 31 4.38 4.43 1.88
N ILE A 32 5.43 3.64 1.67
CA ILE A 32 5.41 2.47 0.79
C ILE A 32 5.20 1.25 1.67
N ALA A 33 4.13 0.50 1.44
CA ALA A 33 3.93 -0.80 2.08
C ALA A 33 4.78 -1.84 1.35
N LEU A 34 5.65 -2.54 2.08
CA LEU A 34 6.52 -3.57 1.51
C LEU A 34 5.85 -4.96 1.46
N GLY A 35 4.64 -5.10 1.99
CA GLY A 35 3.95 -6.40 2.10
C GLY A 35 4.58 -7.38 3.10
N VAL A 36 5.74 -7.06 3.71
CA VAL A 36 6.45 -7.95 4.61
C VAL A 36 5.98 -7.85 6.07
N TYR A 37 6.04 -8.96 6.79
CA TYR A 37 5.72 -9.04 8.21
C TYR A 37 6.83 -8.46 9.08
N ALA A 38 6.49 -8.04 10.30
CA ALA A 38 7.43 -7.51 11.29
C ALA A 38 8.28 -8.62 11.96
N ASN A 39 8.95 -9.46 11.16
CA ASN A 39 9.86 -10.51 11.61
C ASN A 39 11.33 -10.01 11.49
N PRO A 40 12.29 -10.38 12.35
CA PRO A 40 13.67 -9.86 12.25
C PRO A 40 14.39 -10.16 10.93
N ALA A 41 14.08 -11.28 10.28
CA ALA A 41 14.59 -11.62 8.94
C ALA A 41 14.04 -10.64 7.88
N GLU A 42 12.73 -10.44 7.88
CA GLU A 42 12.05 -9.50 6.99
C GLU A 42 12.42 -8.05 7.27
N PHE A 43 12.78 -7.71 8.50
CA PHE A 43 13.29 -6.38 8.84
C PHE A 43 14.63 -6.08 8.14
N LYS A 44 15.53 -7.08 8.04
CA LYS A 44 16.78 -6.92 7.28
C LYS A 44 16.49 -6.69 5.80
N ARG A 45 15.54 -7.45 5.24
CA ARG A 45 15.08 -7.27 3.85
C ARG A 45 14.50 -5.87 3.63
N ALA A 46 13.59 -5.43 4.51
CA ALA A 46 13.01 -4.08 4.45
C ALA A 46 14.07 -2.98 4.53
N LYS A 47 15.12 -3.18 5.33
CA LYS A 47 16.25 -2.24 5.43
C LYS A 47 17.08 -2.21 4.15
N ALA A 48 17.38 -3.36 3.56
CA ALA A 48 18.08 -3.42 2.28
C ALA A 48 17.28 -2.69 1.19
N GLU A 49 15.97 -2.91 1.15
CA GLU A 49 15.08 -2.25 0.20
C GLU A 49 15.02 -0.73 0.43
N ALA A 50 15.00 -0.28 1.68
CA ALA A 50 15.11 1.14 2.00
C ALA A 50 16.39 1.79 1.45
N ILE A 51 17.51 1.06 1.43
CA ILE A 51 18.78 1.54 0.88
C ILE A 51 18.68 1.64 -0.65
N VAL A 52 18.16 0.60 -1.31
CA VAL A 52 17.97 0.59 -2.77
C VAL A 52 17.08 1.73 -3.21
N VAL A 53 15.91 1.89 -2.59
CA VAL A 53 14.99 2.98 -2.93
C VAL A 53 15.58 4.35 -2.60
N GLY A 54 16.33 4.45 -1.50
CA GLY A 54 17.08 5.67 -1.17
C GLY A 54 18.11 6.04 -2.25
N GLY A 55 18.81 5.05 -2.80
CA GLY A 55 19.75 5.23 -3.91
C GLY A 55 19.04 5.69 -5.19
N LEU A 56 17.95 5.01 -5.58
CA LEU A 56 17.14 5.40 -6.74
C LEU A 56 16.59 6.83 -6.62
N LEU A 57 16.17 7.21 -5.41
CA LEU A 57 15.69 8.55 -5.13
C LEU A 57 16.80 9.60 -5.27
N ALA A 58 18.02 9.29 -4.80
CA ALA A 58 19.19 10.16 -4.96
C ALA A 58 19.60 10.32 -6.43
N CYS A 59 19.49 9.25 -7.23
CA CYS A 59 19.72 9.27 -8.67
C CYS A 59 18.58 9.91 -9.48
N LYS A 60 17.46 10.28 -8.84
CA LYS A 60 16.22 10.78 -9.49
C LYS A 60 15.59 9.79 -10.50
N GLU A 61 15.91 8.50 -10.39
CA GLU A 61 15.41 7.42 -11.24
C GLU A 61 14.32 6.60 -10.54
N PHE A 62 13.79 7.09 -9.43
CA PHE A 62 12.75 6.40 -8.68
C PHE A 62 11.46 6.26 -9.51
N SER A 63 10.96 5.02 -9.62
CA SER A 63 9.70 4.67 -10.26
C SER A 63 8.73 4.03 -9.27
N TRP A 64 7.45 4.37 -9.38
CA TRP A 64 6.36 3.82 -8.57
C TRP A 64 5.85 2.46 -9.04
N GLU A 65 6.12 2.10 -10.30
CA GLU A 65 5.63 0.86 -10.94
C GLU A 65 5.78 -0.42 -10.10
N PRO A 66 6.94 -0.73 -9.48
CA PRO A 66 7.09 -1.95 -8.69
C PRO A 66 6.23 -1.96 -7.41
N TYR A 67 5.91 -0.78 -6.87
CA TYR A 67 5.19 -0.63 -5.61
C TYR A 67 3.67 -0.48 -5.79
N LEU A 68 3.19 -0.26 -7.01
CA LEU A 68 1.77 -0.13 -7.32
C LEU A 68 1.07 -1.49 -7.47
N LYS A 69 1.82 -2.56 -7.80
CA LYS A 69 1.26 -3.89 -8.11
C LYS A 69 0.58 -4.57 -6.91
N ASP A 70 0.98 -4.25 -5.68
CA ASP A 70 0.41 -4.85 -4.47
C ASP A 70 -0.84 -4.13 -3.92
N ASN A 71 -1.24 -3.01 -4.52
CA ASN A 71 -2.52 -2.36 -4.22
C ASN A 71 -3.65 -2.88 -5.12
N SER A 72 -3.55 -4.10 -5.65
CA SER A 72 -4.74 -4.88 -5.95
C SER A 72 -5.40 -5.25 -4.61
N VAL A 73 -6.00 -4.25 -3.95
CA VAL A 73 -7.28 -4.49 -3.28
C VAL A 73 -8.07 -5.23 -4.34
N SER A 74 -8.28 -6.51 -4.06
CA SER A 74 -8.98 -7.46 -4.91
C SER A 74 -9.97 -6.73 -5.81
N ALA A 75 -9.85 -6.88 -7.13
CA ALA A 75 -10.80 -6.31 -8.09
C ALA A 75 -12.27 -6.79 -7.87
N THR A 76 -12.51 -7.53 -6.79
CA THR A 76 -13.77 -8.05 -6.28
C THR A 76 -14.18 -7.42 -4.93
N ALA A 77 -13.55 -6.34 -4.48
CA ALA A 77 -14.00 -5.61 -3.30
C ALA A 77 -15.32 -4.91 -3.62
N LYS A 78 -16.43 -5.59 -3.28
CA LYS A 78 -17.79 -5.08 -3.42
C LYS A 78 -17.90 -3.69 -2.76
N THR A 79 -18.45 -2.74 -3.50
CA THR A 79 -18.79 -1.41 -3.02
C THR A 79 -19.81 -1.49 -1.88
N CYS A 80 -19.88 -0.46 -1.03
CA CYS A 80 -20.86 -0.41 0.06
C CYS A 80 -22.31 -0.61 -0.43
N ARG A 81 -22.60 -0.19 -1.67
CA ARG A 81 -23.91 -0.39 -2.32
C ARG A 81 -24.17 -1.86 -2.62
N GLU A 82 -23.20 -2.56 -3.21
CA GLU A 82 -23.34 -3.99 -3.53
C GLU A 82 -23.53 -4.83 -2.25
N TRP A 83 -22.87 -4.46 -1.15
CA TRP A 83 -23.11 -5.08 0.15
C TRP A 83 -24.52 -4.82 0.69
N ALA A 84 -25.05 -3.60 0.52
CA ALA A 84 -26.39 -3.27 0.96
C ALA A 84 -27.47 -4.03 0.17
N GLU A 85 -27.32 -4.13 -1.15
CA GLU A 85 -28.26 -4.85 -2.02
C GLU A 85 -28.28 -6.36 -1.77
N GLU A 86 -27.11 -6.97 -1.49
CA GLU A 86 -27.03 -8.39 -1.16
C GLU A 86 -27.64 -8.70 0.21
N PHE A 87 -27.44 -7.81 1.18
CA PHE A 87 -28.08 -7.91 2.48
C PHE A 87 -29.61 -7.79 2.40
N GLU A 88 -30.12 -6.85 1.58
CA GLU A 88 -31.55 -6.68 1.37
C GLU A 88 -32.19 -7.95 0.77
N LYS A 89 -31.56 -8.54 -0.26
CA LYS A 89 -32.01 -9.80 -0.87
C LYS A 89 -32.01 -10.97 0.12
N ASP A 90 -30.95 -11.13 0.91
CA ASP A 90 -30.87 -12.19 1.93
C ASP A 90 -31.94 -11.99 3.03
N TYR A 91 -32.17 -10.76 3.48
CA TYR A 91 -33.20 -10.44 4.47
C TYR A 91 -34.62 -10.80 4.00
N PHE A 92 -34.96 -10.47 2.75
CA PHE A 92 -36.28 -10.82 2.19
C PHE A 92 -36.43 -12.33 1.92
N THR A 93 -35.34 -13.03 1.61
CA THR A 93 -35.36 -14.49 1.35
C THR A 93 -35.58 -15.30 2.63
N ARG A 94 -35.04 -14.85 3.77
CA ARG A 94 -35.18 -15.54 5.07
C ARG A 94 -36.49 -15.23 5.81
N ARG A 95 -37.30 -14.32 5.28
CA ARG A 95 -38.55 -13.85 5.90
C ARG A 95 -39.80 -14.60 5.40
N VAL A 96 -39.65 -15.54 4.46
CA VAL A 96 -40.69 -16.51 4.05
C VAL A 96 -40.54 -17.78 4.88
#